data_AF-A0A7V7WG69-F1
#
_entry.id   AF-A0A7V7WG69-F1
#
_cell.length_a   1.000
_cell.length_b   1.000
_cell.length_c   1.000
_cell.angle_alpha   90.00
_cell.angle_beta   90.00
_cell.angle_gamma   90.00
#
_symmetry.space_group_name_H-M   'P 1'
#
loop_
_entity.id
_entity.type
_entity.pdbx_description
1 polymer ?
#
loop_
_entity_poly.entity_id
_entity_poly.type
_entity_poly.pdbx_seq_one_letter_code
_entity_poly.pdbx_strand_id
1 'polypeptide(L)' 'MTAERLSLFILYTPASLFALACHEAAHGLVAHRLGDSTAKDAGRLTLNPFAHMDLLGT' A
#
# COMPACT_ATOMS: atom_id res chain seq x y z
N MET A 1 16.00 8.47 -20.35
CA MET A 1 16.29 7.97 -18.98
C MET A 1 17.74 7.50 -18.96
N THR A 2 18.58 8.04 -18.08
CA THR A 2 19.95 7.54 -17.88
C THR A 2 19.92 6.27 -17.02
N ALA A 3 20.94 5.41 -17.14
CA ALA A 3 21.02 4.16 -16.38
C ALA A 3 20.95 4.40 -14.85
N GLU A 4 21.57 5.46 -14.37
CA GLU A 4 21.52 5.88 -12.96
C GLU A 4 20.09 6.17 -12.48
N ARG A 5 19.29 6.91 -13.26
CA ARG A 5 17.90 7.22 -12.90
C ARG A 5 17.04 5.96 -12.85
N LEU A 6 17.27 5.03 -13.77
CA LEU A 6 16.58 3.74 -13.76
C LEU A 6 16.94 2.94 -12.50
N SER A 7 18.22 2.91 -12.12
CA SER A 7 18.66 2.25 -10.89
C SER A 7 18.01 2.84 -9.64
N LEU A 8 17.89 4.17 -9.56
CA LEU A 8 17.20 4.83 -8.45
C LEU A 8 15.73 4.45 -8.39
N PHE A 9 15.03 4.45 -9.52
CA PHE A 9 13.63 4.02 -9.58
C PHE A 9 13.46 2.57 -9.08
N ILE A 10 14.27 1.64 -9.58
CA ILE A 10 14.20 0.24 -9.18
C ILE A 10 14.45 0.07 -7.68
N LEU A 11 15.35 0.86 -7.09
CA LEU A 11 15.66 0.79 -5.67
C LEU A 11 14.54 1.39 -4.80
N TYR A 12 13.99 2.55 -5.18
CA TYR A 12 13.00 3.24 -4.37
C TYR A 12 11.59 2.65 -4.48
N THR A 13 11.20 2.12 -5.65
CA THR A 13 9.82 1.64 -5.87
C THR A 13 9.38 0.57 -4.86
N PRO A 14 10.14 -0.49 -4.56
CA PRO A 14 9.73 -1.49 -3.56
C PRO A 14 9.56 -0.90 -2.16
N ALA A 15 10.47 0.02 -1.76
CA ALA A 15 10.40 0.69 -0.47
C ALA A 15 9.16 1.59 -0.38
N SER A 16 8.86 2.34 -1.44
CA SER A 16 7.65 3.18 -1.52
C SER A 16 6.36 2.35 -1.50
N LEU A 17 6.31 1.23 -2.22
CA LEU A 17 5.15 0.33 -2.21
C LEU A 17 4.91 -0.24 -0.81
N PHE A 18 5.97 -0.66 -0.12
CA PHE A 18 5.85 -1.15 1.25
C PHE A 18 5.42 -0.05 2.22
N ALA A 19 5.98 1.16 2.09
CA ALA A 19 5.58 2.32 2.90
C ALA A 19 4.09 2.66 2.70
N LEU A 20 3.60 2.60 1.46
CA LEU A 20 2.18 2.79 1.16
C LEU A 20 1.31 1.69 1.75
N ALA A 21 1.71 0.42 1.65
CA ALA A 21 0.99 -0.69 2.27
C ALA A 21 0.85 -0.51 3.79
N CYS A 22 1.91 -0.09 4.46
CA CYS A 22 1.88 0.26 5.89
C CYS A 22 0.93 1.42 6.19
N HIS A 23 0.95 2.47 5.36
CA HIS A 23 0.08 3.64 5.49
C HIS A 23 -1.41 3.26 5.41
N GLU A 24 -1.80 2.54 4.36
CA GLU A 24 -3.19 2.14 4.14
C GLU A 24 -3.65 1.12 5.19
N ALA A 25 -2.79 0.16 5.56
CA ALA A 25 -3.11 -0.78 6.63
C ALA A 25 -3.31 -0.08 7.98
N ALA A 26 -2.57 1.01 8.26
CA ALA A 26 -2.75 1.80 9.47
C ALA A 26 -4.09 2.54 9.48
N HIS A 27 -4.49 3.15 8.35
CA HIS A 27 -5.82 3.75 8.21
C HIS A 27 -6.93 2.72 8.43
N GLY A 28 -6.84 1.59 7.73
CA GLY A 28 -7.81 0.51 7.89
C GLY A 28 -7.87 0.00 9.33
N LEU A 29 -6.72 -0.12 10.01
CA LEU A 29 -6.66 -0.58 11.40
C LEU A 29 -7.35 0.41 12.34
N VAL A 30 -7.12 1.71 12.17
CA VAL A 30 -7.78 2.76 12.97
C VAL A 30 -9.29 2.77 12.68
N ALA A 31 -9.69 2.72 11.40
CA ALA A 31 -11.09 2.64 11.00
C ALA A 31 -11.79 1.41 11.61
N HIS A 32 -11.13 0.24 11.57
CA HIS A 32 -11.66 -0.98 12.17
C HIS A 32 -11.85 -0.87 13.68
N ARG A 33 -10.90 -0.24 14.37
CA ARG A 33 -11.00 0.04 15.82
C ARG A 33 -12.12 1.02 16.15
N LEU A 34 -12.49 1.90 15.22
CA LEU A 34 -13.59 2.85 15.35
C LEU A 34 -14.93 2.30 14.81
N GLY A 35 -14.97 1.03 14.39
CA GLY A 35 -16.19 0.32 13.99
C GLY A 35 -16.42 0.20 12.49
N ASP A 36 -15.55 0.73 11.64
CA ASP A 36 -15.63 0.58 10.18
C ASP A 36 -14.88 -0.68 9.72
N SER A 37 -15.62 -1.73 9.33
CA SER A 37 -15.04 -2.99 8.88
C SER A 37 -14.70 -3.03 7.39
N THR A 38 -14.91 -1.97 6.61
CA THR A 38 -14.77 -1.97 5.14
C THR A 38 -13.41 -2.52 4.67
N ALA A 39 -12.31 -2.00 5.21
CA ALA A 39 -10.96 -2.45 4.84
C ALA A 39 -10.69 -3.89 5.28
N LYS A 40 -11.26 -4.33 6.40
CA LYS A 40 -11.12 -5.71 6.88
C LYS A 40 -11.86 -6.69 5.98
N ASP A 41 -13.10 -6.38 5.66
CA ASP A 41 -14.00 -7.24 4.88
C ASP A 41 -13.53 -7.34 3.43
N ALA A 42 -12.91 -6.28 2.91
CA ALA A 42 -12.23 -6.27 1.61
C ALA A 42 -10.87 -6.99 1.62
N GLY A 43 -10.41 -7.54 2.75
CA GLY A 43 -9.10 -8.21 2.86
C GLY A 43 -7.89 -7.27 2.79
N ARG A 44 -8.10 -5.96 2.99
CA ARG A 44 -7.08 -4.91 2.88
C ARG A 44 -6.36 -4.61 4.20
N LEU A 45 -6.72 -5.24 5.32
CA LEU A 45 -5.93 -5.17 6.57
C LEU A 45 -4.68 -6.04 6.51
N THR A 46 -3.74 -5.68 5.65
CA THR A 46 -2.50 -6.44 5.39
C THR A 46 -1.36 -5.52 4.96
N LEU A 47 -0.12 -5.95 5.19
CA LEU A 47 1.08 -5.26 4.69
C LEU A 47 1.47 -5.70 3.26
N ASN A 48 0.64 -6.52 2.62
CA ASN A 48 0.82 -6.86 1.22
C ASN A 48 0.46 -5.66 0.32
N PRO A 49 1.43 -4.99 -0.35
CA PRO A 49 1.15 -3.82 -1.20
C PRO A 49 0.19 -4.14 -2.34
N PHE A 50 0.19 -5.38 -2.83
CA PHE A 50 -0.70 -5.80 -3.92
C PHE A 50 -2.17 -5.90 -3.49
N ALA A 51 -2.47 -6.01 -2.20
CA ALA A 51 -3.84 -6.04 -1.71
C ALA A 51 -4.52 -4.65 -1.74
N HIS A 52 -3.72 -3.59 -1.90
CA HIS A 52 -4.17 -2.19 -1.90
C HIS A 52 -4.21 -1.57 -3.30
N MET A 53 -3.79 -2.30 -4.32
CA MET A 53 -3.76 -1.82 -5.69
C MET A 53 -4.97 -2.34 -6.47
N ASP A 54 -5.71 -1.42 -7.09
CA ASP A 54 -6.78 -1.71 -8.03
C ASP A 54 -6.43 -1.11 -9.40
N LEU A 55 -6.92 -1.74 -10.48
CA LEU A 55 -6.65 -1.31 -11.86
C LEU A 55 -7.11 0.12 -12.16
N LEU A 56 -8.10 0.62 -11.42
CA LEU A 56 -8.62 1.98 -11.54
C LEU A 56 -7.97 2.94 -10.51
N GLY A 57 -6.93 2.50 -9.80
CA GLY A 57 -6.50 3.08 -8.53
C GLY A 57 -7.32 2.49 -7.37
N THR A 58 -6.95 2.78 -6.11
CA THR A 58 -7.93 2.67 -5.01
C THR A 58 -9.22 3.40 -5.36
#